data_AF-A0A1V2PN97-F1
#
_entry.id   AF-A0A1V2PN97-F1
#
_cell.length_a   1.000
_cell.length_b   1.000
_cell.length_c   1.000
_cell.angle_alpha   90.00
_cell.angle_beta   90.00
_cell.angle_gamma   90.00
#
_symmetry.space_group_name_H-M   'P 1'
#
loop_
_entity.id
_entity.type
_entity.pdbx_description
1 polymer ?
#
loop_
_entity_poly.entity_id
_entity_poly.type
_entity_poly.pdbx_seq_one_letter_code
_entity_poly.pdbx_strand_id
1 'polypeptide(L)'
;MEDLHASGELPAVLHELRDLLDLSALTVTGETLGERLGSGPVWVDREVVRPLDSPSRPEGGLVWLQGSLAPAGALIKRSAADPALFETTGRAVVFSSLADLAERIDDPELDVTASDVLVLQNAGPIGAGMPEAGYLPIPGKLAKAGVPPPPPAPATGYRRLFHEHVLGADEGCDFDFCRL
;
A
#
# COMPACT_ATOMS: atom_id res chain seq x y z
N MET A 1 -5.91 4.01 -17.40
CA MET A 1 -6.83 5.03 -16.87
C MET A 1 -7.77 5.52 -17.96
N GLU A 2 -7.24 5.93 -19.12
CA GLU A 2 -8.03 6.26 -20.31
C GLU A 2 -9.00 5.12 -20.70
N ASP A 3 -8.55 3.86 -20.68
CA ASP A 3 -9.40 2.70 -20.99
C ASP A 3 -10.55 2.55 -19.99
N LEU A 4 -10.29 2.79 -18.70
CA LEU A 4 -11.33 2.77 -17.65
C LEU A 4 -12.32 3.92 -17.84
N HIS A 5 -11.85 5.09 -18.26
CA HIS A 5 -12.73 6.22 -18.60
C HIS A 5 -13.65 5.89 -19.78
N ALA A 6 -13.09 5.36 -20.87
CA ALA A 6 -13.87 4.89 -22.01
C ALA A 6 -14.87 3.77 -21.63
N SER A 7 -14.55 2.94 -20.64
CA SER A 7 -15.34 1.79 -20.19
C SER A 7 -16.41 2.10 -19.12
N GLY A 8 -16.81 3.36 -18.96
CA GLY A 8 -17.87 3.75 -18.01
C GLY A 8 -17.37 4.09 -16.60
N GLU A 9 -16.07 4.34 -16.44
CA GLU A 9 -15.45 4.88 -15.23
C GLU A 9 -15.70 4.05 -13.95
N LEU A 10 -15.55 4.70 -12.79
CA LEU A 10 -15.91 4.16 -11.49
C LEU A 10 -17.39 3.74 -11.38
N PRO A 11 -18.40 4.39 -12.01
CA PRO A 11 -19.77 3.89 -12.04
C PRO A 11 -19.91 2.46 -12.59
N ALA A 12 -19.14 2.08 -13.63
CA ALA A 12 -19.12 0.70 -14.13
C ALA A 12 -18.65 -0.28 -13.04
N VAL A 13 -17.55 0.04 -12.37
CA VAL A 13 -16.97 -0.79 -11.30
C VAL A 13 -17.92 -0.90 -10.10
N LEU A 14 -18.51 0.23 -9.66
CA LEU A 14 -19.47 0.26 -8.55
C LEU A 14 -20.78 -0.45 -8.89
N HIS A 15 -21.18 -0.48 -10.16
CA HIS A 15 -22.37 -1.23 -10.59
C HIS A 15 -22.14 -2.74 -10.54
N GLU A 16 -20.95 -3.25 -10.86
CA GLU A 16 -20.62 -4.67 -10.65
C GLU A 16 -20.53 -5.03 -9.16
N LEU A 17 -20.06 -4.10 -8.33
CA LEU A 17 -19.96 -4.31 -6.88
C LEU A 17 -21.26 -4.01 -6.11
N ARG A 18 -22.35 -3.64 -6.79
CA ARG A 18 -23.59 -3.10 -6.19
C ARG A 18 -24.17 -3.88 -5.01
N ASP A 19 -24.10 -5.20 -5.06
CA ASP A 19 -24.69 -6.09 -4.05
C ASP A 19 -23.78 -6.26 -2.82
N LEU A 20 -22.57 -5.67 -2.86
CA LEU A 20 -21.60 -5.56 -1.76
C LEU A 20 -21.53 -4.13 -1.19
N LEU A 21 -22.32 -3.18 -1.73
CA LEU A 21 -22.29 -1.77 -1.35
C LEU A 21 -23.54 -1.38 -0.54
N ASP A 22 -23.39 -0.44 0.40
CA ASP A 22 -24.54 0.25 0.99
C ASP A 22 -25.08 1.28 0.00
N LEU A 23 -26.09 0.86 -0.78
CA LEU A 23 -26.76 1.72 -1.75
C LEU A 23 -27.58 2.86 -1.12
N SER A 24 -27.82 2.82 0.21
CA SER A 24 -28.53 3.90 0.93
C SER A 24 -27.61 5.06 1.35
N ALA A 25 -26.30 4.89 1.25
CA ALA A 25 -25.32 5.90 1.63
C ALA A 25 -25.54 7.21 0.85
N LEU A 26 -25.73 8.33 1.57
CA LEU A 26 -25.86 9.66 0.99
C LEU A 26 -24.56 10.10 0.32
N THR A 27 -24.69 10.76 -0.82
CA THR A 27 -23.57 11.37 -1.54
C THR A 27 -23.62 12.90 -1.47
N VAL A 28 -22.53 13.56 -1.89
CA VAL A 28 -22.42 15.03 -1.90
C VAL A 28 -23.43 15.77 -2.79
N THR A 29 -24.20 15.07 -3.64
CA THR A 29 -25.29 15.68 -4.44
C THR A 29 -26.63 15.69 -3.71
N GLY A 30 -26.72 15.08 -2.52
CA GLY A 30 -27.98 14.89 -1.77
C GLY A 30 -28.74 13.62 -2.16
N GLU A 31 -28.36 12.96 -3.26
CA GLU A 31 -28.85 11.65 -3.69
C GLU A 31 -28.07 10.53 -3.00
N THR A 32 -28.71 9.38 -2.82
CA THR A 32 -28.07 8.13 -2.39
C THR A 32 -27.17 7.53 -3.47
N LEU A 33 -26.25 6.65 -3.05
CA LEU A 33 -25.38 5.91 -3.98
C LEU A 33 -26.19 5.05 -4.97
N GLY A 34 -27.30 4.44 -4.51
CA GLY A 34 -28.20 3.67 -5.37
C GLY A 34 -28.85 4.52 -6.47
N GLU A 35 -29.37 5.71 -6.12
CA GLU A 35 -29.94 6.65 -7.08
C GLU A 35 -28.90 7.12 -8.10
N ARG A 36 -27.68 7.44 -7.63
CA ARG A 36 -26.53 7.85 -8.46
C ARG A 36 -26.05 6.78 -9.44
N LEU A 37 -26.06 5.51 -9.04
CA LEU A 37 -25.68 4.39 -9.92
C LEU A 37 -26.80 4.03 -10.91
N GLY A 38 -28.06 4.23 -10.53
CA GLY A 38 -29.23 4.05 -11.40
C GLY A 38 -29.26 2.67 -12.07
N SER A 39 -29.49 2.65 -13.38
CA SER A 39 -29.46 1.42 -14.20
C SER A 39 -28.05 0.93 -14.56
N GLY A 40 -26.99 1.63 -14.12
CA GLY A 40 -25.63 1.40 -14.60
C GLY A 40 -25.32 2.09 -15.93
N PRO A 41 -24.05 2.04 -16.38
CA PRO A 41 -23.59 2.64 -17.64
C PRO A 41 -24.17 1.94 -18.87
N VAL A 42 -24.34 2.70 -19.96
CA VAL A 42 -24.89 2.21 -21.24
C VAL A 42 -23.99 1.18 -21.92
N TRP A 43 -22.67 1.28 -21.70
CA TRP A 43 -21.66 0.39 -22.26
C TRP A 43 -20.48 0.25 -21.31
N VAL A 44 -19.85 -0.93 -21.33
CA VAL A 44 -18.68 -1.30 -20.51
C VAL A 44 -17.82 -2.24 -21.32
N ASP A 45 -16.51 -1.96 -21.47
CA ASP A 45 -15.57 -2.96 -21.97
C ASP A 45 -15.34 -4.02 -20.89
N ARG A 46 -15.64 -5.28 -21.21
CA ARG A 46 -15.53 -6.41 -20.27
C ARG A 46 -14.11 -6.96 -20.13
N GLU A 47 -13.17 -6.54 -20.96
CA GLU A 47 -11.74 -6.76 -20.72
C GLU A 47 -11.16 -5.75 -19.72
N VAL A 48 -11.75 -4.55 -19.61
CA VAL A 48 -11.34 -3.50 -18.67
C VAL A 48 -12.07 -3.63 -17.33
N VAL A 49 -13.40 -3.75 -17.35
CA VAL A 49 -14.26 -3.93 -16.15
C VAL A 49 -15.00 -5.26 -16.24
N ARG A 50 -14.34 -6.27 -15.68
CA ARG A 50 -14.84 -7.65 -15.63
C ARG A 50 -16.05 -7.78 -14.68
N PRO A 51 -17.05 -8.62 -15.02
CA PRO A 51 -18.18 -8.93 -14.14
C PRO A 51 -17.75 -9.51 -12.78
N LEU A 52 -18.58 -9.31 -11.75
CA LEU A 52 -18.31 -9.83 -10.40
C LEU A 52 -18.23 -11.37 -10.33
N ASP A 53 -18.95 -12.07 -11.22
CA ASP A 53 -18.93 -13.54 -11.33
C ASP A 53 -17.76 -14.09 -12.17
N SER A 54 -17.01 -13.22 -12.86
CA SER A 54 -15.88 -13.56 -13.72
C SER A 54 -14.69 -12.58 -13.52
N PRO A 55 -14.21 -12.40 -12.27
CA PRO A 55 -13.21 -11.38 -11.94
C PRO A 55 -11.83 -11.72 -12.52
N SER A 56 -10.95 -10.73 -12.61
CA SER A 56 -9.56 -10.91 -13.10
C SER A 56 -8.71 -11.82 -12.20
N ARG A 57 -9.03 -11.87 -10.90
CA ARG A 57 -8.52 -12.82 -9.91
C ARG A 57 -9.65 -13.16 -8.92
N PRO A 58 -9.75 -14.39 -8.40
CA PRO A 58 -10.84 -14.77 -7.50
C PRO A 58 -10.73 -14.14 -6.11
N GLU A 59 -9.56 -13.64 -5.71
CA GLU A 59 -9.37 -12.98 -4.41
C GLU A 59 -8.94 -11.51 -4.53
N GLY A 60 -9.24 -10.75 -3.47
CA GLY A 60 -8.94 -9.32 -3.36
C GLY A 60 -7.45 -8.98 -3.44
N GLY A 61 -7.16 -7.76 -3.90
CA GLY A 61 -5.79 -7.30 -4.14
C GLY A 61 -4.97 -6.95 -2.91
N LEU A 62 -5.60 -6.82 -1.73
CA LEU A 62 -4.97 -6.53 -0.45
C LEU A 62 -5.26 -7.65 0.55
N VAL A 63 -4.28 -8.01 1.36
CA VAL A 63 -4.40 -8.99 2.45
C VAL A 63 -3.86 -8.37 3.75
N TRP A 64 -4.58 -8.60 4.84
CA TRP A 64 -4.19 -8.25 6.20
C TRP A 64 -3.41 -9.41 6.83
N LEU A 65 -2.21 -9.11 7.35
CA LEU A 65 -1.33 -10.05 8.03
C LEU A 65 -1.22 -9.68 9.51
N GLN A 66 -1.18 -10.69 10.39
CA GLN A 66 -1.02 -10.50 11.84
C GLN A 66 -0.03 -11.52 12.40
N GLY A 67 0.70 -11.13 13.43
CA GLY A 67 1.65 -12.01 14.12
C GLY A 67 2.53 -11.22 15.10
N SER A 68 3.50 -11.89 15.72
CA SER A 68 4.40 -11.25 16.70
C SER A 68 5.24 -10.10 16.13
N LEU A 69 5.53 -10.12 14.82
CA LEU A 69 6.24 -9.04 14.13
C LEU A 69 5.33 -7.83 13.78
N ALA A 70 4.03 -8.06 13.66
CA ALA A 70 3.02 -7.06 13.31
C ALA A 70 1.77 -7.26 14.20
N PRO A 71 1.84 -6.90 15.49
CA PRO A 71 0.75 -7.17 16.44
C PRO A 71 -0.49 -6.32 16.17
N ALA A 72 -0.30 -5.07 15.71
CA ALA A 72 -1.36 -4.21 15.19
C ALA A 72 -1.76 -4.56 13.73
N GLY A 73 -1.06 -5.52 13.11
CA GLY A 73 -1.24 -5.96 11.74
C GLY A 73 -0.37 -5.24 10.71
N ALA A 74 -0.39 -5.76 9.49
CA ALA A 74 0.30 -5.23 8.31
C ALA A 74 -0.50 -5.53 7.04
N LEU A 75 -0.29 -4.75 5.98
CA LEU A 75 -0.93 -4.95 4.67
C LEU A 75 0.08 -5.43 3.62
N ILE A 76 -0.34 -6.38 2.79
CA ILE A 76 0.39 -6.78 1.57
C ILE A 76 -0.51 -6.66 0.34
N LYS A 77 0.03 -6.13 -0.76
CA LYS A 77 -0.63 -6.05 -2.07
C LYS A 77 -0.47 -7.38 -2.83
N ARG A 78 -1.27 -8.38 -2.44
CA ARG A 78 -1.28 -9.73 -3.04
C ARG A 78 -1.35 -9.70 -4.59
N SER A 79 -2.10 -8.77 -5.18
CA SER A 79 -2.26 -8.70 -6.65
C SER A 79 -0.99 -8.37 -7.43
N ALA A 80 0.05 -7.86 -6.77
CA ALA A 80 1.34 -7.49 -7.34
C ALA A 80 2.51 -8.34 -6.81
N ALA A 81 2.24 -9.38 -6.02
CA ALA A 81 3.25 -10.25 -5.41
C ALA A 81 3.27 -11.63 -6.10
N ASP A 82 4.43 -12.29 -6.07
CA ASP A 82 4.60 -13.65 -6.62
C ASP A 82 3.96 -14.68 -5.67
N PRO A 83 2.99 -15.51 -6.13
CA PRO A 83 2.39 -16.57 -5.33
C PRO A 83 3.39 -17.57 -4.75
N ALA A 84 4.54 -17.79 -5.40
CA ALA A 84 5.59 -18.66 -4.88
C ALA A 84 6.23 -18.15 -3.58
N LEU A 85 6.07 -16.86 -3.26
CA LEU A 85 6.65 -16.22 -2.08
C LEU A 85 5.67 -16.09 -0.89
N PHE A 86 4.37 -16.39 -1.07
CA PHE A 86 3.35 -16.16 -0.04
C PHE A 86 3.60 -16.92 1.27
N GLU A 87 4.14 -18.15 1.19
CA GLU A 87 4.47 -18.99 2.35
C GLU A 87 5.99 -19.28 2.37
N THR A 88 6.78 -18.24 2.64
CA THR A 88 8.25 -18.33 2.70
C THR A 88 8.79 -18.07 4.10
N THR A 89 9.84 -18.79 4.48
CA THR A 89 10.68 -18.49 5.65
C THR A 89 12.10 -18.23 5.18
N GLY A 90 12.69 -17.11 5.59
CA GLY A 90 14.06 -16.73 5.27
C GLY A 90 14.73 -16.02 6.46
N ARG A 91 16.06 -15.91 6.42
CA ARG A 91 16.81 -15.11 7.41
C ARG A 91 16.54 -13.63 7.15
N ALA A 92 16.34 -12.85 8.21
CA ALA A 92 16.13 -11.41 8.10
C ALA A 92 17.46 -10.67 7.87
N VAL A 93 17.53 -9.89 6.79
CA VAL A 93 18.59 -8.90 6.56
C VAL A 93 18.03 -7.52 6.89
N VAL A 94 18.47 -6.96 8.01
CA VAL A 94 17.89 -5.76 8.61
C VAL A 94 18.67 -4.51 8.20
N PHE A 95 17.92 -3.50 7.77
CA PHE A 95 18.33 -2.12 7.62
C PHE A 95 17.63 -1.29 8.70
N SER A 96 18.42 -0.67 9.56
CA SER A 96 17.99 0.12 10.72
C SER A 96 17.35 1.46 10.35
N SER A 97 17.62 1.97 9.16
CA SER A 97 17.07 3.24 8.64
C SER A 97 17.21 3.30 7.12
N LEU A 98 16.57 4.31 6.51
CA LEU A 98 16.73 4.60 5.09
C LEU A 98 18.16 5.01 4.69
N ALA A 99 18.95 5.57 5.62
CA ALA A 99 20.36 5.89 5.39
C ALA A 99 21.20 4.61 5.37
N ASP A 100 21.00 3.72 6.34
CA ASP A 100 21.63 2.39 6.43
C ASP A 100 21.26 1.50 5.23
N LEU A 101 20.02 1.62 4.72
CA LEU A 101 19.60 1.01 3.46
C LEU A 101 20.41 1.58 2.27
N ALA A 102 20.42 2.90 2.09
CA ALA A 102 21.11 3.55 0.97
C ALA A 102 22.63 3.33 0.97
N GLU A 103 23.24 3.16 2.15
CA GLU A 103 24.67 2.86 2.29
C GLU A 103 25.02 1.41 1.93
N ARG A 104 24.20 0.43 2.36
CA ARG A 104 24.54 -1.00 2.27
C ARG A 104 23.85 -1.78 1.16
N ILE A 105 22.73 -1.32 0.61
CA ILE A 105 21.91 -2.14 -0.32
C ILE A 105 22.65 -2.49 -1.61
N ASP A 106 23.57 -1.62 -2.06
CA ASP A 106 24.41 -1.80 -3.23
C ASP A 106 25.85 -2.27 -2.90
N ASP A 107 26.17 -2.54 -1.62
CA ASP A 107 27.48 -3.04 -1.20
C ASP A 107 27.71 -4.48 -1.73
N PRO A 108 28.79 -4.74 -2.52
CA PRO A 108 29.10 -6.09 -2.99
C PRO A 108 29.34 -7.09 -1.85
N GLU A 109 29.82 -6.63 -0.70
CA GLU A 109 30.12 -7.45 0.48
C GLU A 109 28.91 -7.65 1.40
N LEU A 110 27.73 -7.08 1.08
CA LEU A 110 26.50 -7.30 1.84
C LEU A 110 26.15 -8.80 1.88
N ASP A 111 26.14 -9.40 3.07
CA ASP A 111 25.74 -10.80 3.26
C ASP A 111 24.23 -10.99 3.08
N VAL A 112 23.80 -11.13 1.82
CA VAL A 112 22.42 -11.36 1.37
C VAL A 112 22.37 -12.39 0.23
N THR A 113 21.27 -13.13 0.17
CA THR A 113 20.94 -14.16 -0.82
C THR A 113 19.49 -14.00 -1.30
N ALA A 114 19.10 -14.69 -2.37
CA ALA A 114 17.73 -14.65 -2.90
C ALA A 114 16.68 -15.27 -1.95
N SER A 115 17.10 -16.00 -0.91
CA SER A 115 16.24 -16.61 0.11
C SER A 115 16.11 -15.81 1.40
N ASP A 116 16.75 -14.63 1.49
CA ASP A 116 16.66 -13.76 2.67
C ASP A 116 15.46 -12.80 2.58
N VAL A 117 14.94 -12.42 3.74
CA VAL A 117 13.87 -11.42 3.88
C VAL A 117 14.49 -10.08 4.24
N LEU A 118 14.33 -9.08 3.38
CA LEU A 118 14.80 -7.71 3.68
C LEU A 118 13.81 -7.01 4.62
N VAL A 119 14.34 -6.39 5.68
CA VAL A 119 13.53 -5.69 6.69
C VAL A 119 14.06 -4.27 6.88
N LEU A 120 13.24 -3.27 6.57
CA LEU A 120 13.55 -1.87 6.85
C LEU A 120 12.84 -1.43 8.15
N GLN A 121 13.63 -0.95 9.11
CA GLN A 121 13.14 -0.36 10.36
C GLN A 121 13.10 1.16 10.27
N ASN A 122 12.38 1.79 11.21
CA ASN A 122 12.30 3.25 11.40
C ASN A 122 11.82 4.04 10.17
N ALA A 123 11.18 3.37 9.21
CA ALA A 123 10.54 4.00 8.05
C ALA A 123 9.02 4.26 8.24
N GLY A 124 8.49 4.08 9.46
CA GLY A 124 7.09 4.38 9.79
C GLY A 124 6.80 5.89 9.95
N PRO A 125 5.57 6.27 10.35
CA PRO A 125 5.14 7.66 10.50
C PRO A 125 6.08 8.47 11.41
N ILE A 126 6.32 8.00 12.63
CA ILE A 126 7.22 8.65 13.59
C ILE A 126 8.68 8.69 13.06
N GLY A 127 9.19 7.55 12.58
CA GLY A 127 10.62 7.40 12.26
C GLY A 127 11.09 8.19 11.02
N ALA A 128 10.31 8.19 9.93
CA ALA A 128 10.70 8.83 8.68
C ALA A 128 9.58 9.61 7.98
N GLY A 129 8.38 9.71 8.57
CA GLY A 129 7.21 10.28 7.91
C GLY A 129 6.47 9.30 6.99
N MET A 130 6.68 7.99 7.15
CA MET A 130 6.12 6.94 6.27
C MET A 130 6.27 7.23 4.76
N PRO A 131 7.50 7.41 4.26
CA PRO A 131 7.71 7.55 2.82
C PRO A 131 7.32 6.27 2.08
N GLU A 132 7.07 6.38 0.78
CA GLU A 132 6.87 5.24 -0.13
C GLU A 132 8.18 4.47 -0.37
N ALA A 133 8.76 3.90 0.70
CA ALA A 133 10.01 3.14 0.70
C ALA A 133 9.80 1.64 1.01
N GLY A 134 8.54 1.18 1.04
CA GLY A 134 8.19 -0.22 1.29
C GLY A 134 8.55 -1.17 0.14
N TYR A 135 8.73 -0.66 -1.08
CA TYR A 135 9.34 -1.41 -2.18
C TYR A 135 10.88 -1.32 -2.05
N LEU A 136 11.46 -2.12 -1.15
CA LEU A 136 12.92 -2.16 -1.04
C LEU A 136 13.52 -2.57 -2.40
N PRO A 137 14.51 -1.85 -2.94
CA PRO A 137 15.17 -2.26 -4.17
C PRO A 137 15.88 -3.59 -3.93
N ILE A 138 15.87 -4.46 -4.95
CA ILE A 138 16.65 -5.70 -4.92
C ILE A 138 18.13 -5.29 -4.79
N PRO A 139 18.91 -5.89 -3.86
CA PRO A 139 20.29 -5.50 -3.58
C PRO A 139 21.15 -5.35 -4.84
N GLY A 140 22.10 -4.42 -4.88
CA GLY A 140 22.92 -4.13 -6.06
C GLY A 140 23.68 -5.34 -6.58
N LYS A 141 24.14 -6.23 -5.68
CA LYS A 141 24.77 -7.52 -6.02
C LYS A 141 23.81 -8.55 -6.61
N LEU A 142 22.50 -8.30 -6.55
CA LEU A 142 21.42 -9.13 -7.09
C LEU A 142 20.65 -8.45 -8.26
N ALA A 143 20.70 -7.12 -8.43
CA ALA A 143 19.94 -6.40 -9.48
C ALA A 143 20.65 -5.23 -10.20
N LYS A 144 21.10 -4.18 -9.48
CA LYS A 144 21.41 -2.81 -9.99
C LYS A 144 20.18 -2.06 -10.55
N ALA A 145 19.89 -0.79 -10.25
CA ALA A 145 20.34 0.22 -9.26
C ALA A 145 19.29 1.37 -9.31
N GLY A 146 19.20 2.39 -8.45
CA GLY A 146 19.92 2.82 -7.24
C GLY A 146 19.43 4.24 -6.85
N VAL A 147 19.34 4.59 -5.56
CA VAL A 147 18.60 5.81 -5.05
C VAL A 147 19.34 6.47 -3.86
N PRO A 148 19.35 7.81 -3.71
CA PRO A 148 20.09 8.52 -2.64
C PRO A 148 19.40 8.59 -1.25
N PRO A 149 20.14 8.94 -0.16
CA PRO A 149 19.68 8.88 1.23
C PRO A 149 18.88 10.11 1.74
N PRO A 150 18.10 9.98 2.85
CA PRO A 150 17.27 11.06 3.42
C PRO A 150 17.88 11.77 4.67
N PRO A 151 17.28 12.92 5.10
CA PRO A 151 17.84 13.80 6.14
C PRO A 151 17.41 13.49 7.59
N PRO A 152 18.20 13.94 8.60
CA PRO A 152 18.00 13.65 10.03
C PRO A 152 16.72 14.24 10.64
N ALA A 153 16.41 13.80 11.87
CA ALA A 153 15.25 14.20 12.64
C ALA A 153 15.24 15.71 13.04
N PRO A 154 14.07 16.37 13.07
CA PRO A 154 13.93 17.81 13.32
C PRO A 154 13.88 18.19 14.80
N ALA A 155 14.42 19.36 15.16
CA ALA A 155 14.35 19.90 16.52
C ALA A 155 13.16 20.83 16.79
N THR A 156 12.58 21.44 15.75
CA THR A 156 11.50 22.46 15.86
C THR A 156 10.61 22.48 14.60
N GLY A 157 9.53 23.27 14.64
CA GLY A 157 8.64 23.50 13.50
C GLY A 157 7.70 22.34 13.18
N TYR A 158 7.03 22.41 12.02
CA TYR A 158 6.01 21.43 11.61
C TYR A 158 6.52 19.99 11.66
N ARG A 159 7.76 19.72 11.24
CA ARG A 159 8.32 18.35 11.21
C ARG A 159 8.52 17.78 12.64
N ARG A 160 8.67 18.63 13.67
CA ARG A 160 8.64 18.19 15.08
C ARG A 160 7.21 17.89 15.53
N LEU A 161 6.25 18.79 15.27
CA LEU A 161 4.82 18.56 15.58
C LEU A 161 4.34 17.25 14.93
N PHE A 162 4.74 17.01 13.69
CA PHE A 162 4.44 15.76 12.98
C PHE A 162 4.99 14.54 13.73
N HIS A 163 6.26 14.54 14.12
CA HIS A 163 6.87 13.43 14.86
C HIS A 163 6.29 13.24 16.27
N GLU A 164 5.81 14.30 16.92
CA GLU A 164 5.21 14.23 18.27
C GLU A 164 3.76 13.73 18.26
N HIS A 165 3.00 13.94 17.18
CA HIS A 165 1.54 13.74 17.15
C HIS A 165 1.01 12.78 16.08
N VAL A 166 1.83 12.33 15.12
CA VAL A 166 1.38 11.39 14.08
C VAL A 166 1.14 9.99 14.62
N LEU A 167 0.00 9.42 14.27
CA LEU A 167 -0.46 8.11 14.71
C LEU A 167 0.09 6.97 13.85
N GLY A 168 -0.21 5.73 14.26
CA GLY A 168 0.14 4.53 13.51
C GLY A 168 -0.51 4.45 12.12
N ALA A 169 0.08 3.66 11.23
CA ALA A 169 -0.46 3.41 9.90
C ALA A 169 -1.74 2.55 9.94
N ASP A 170 -1.81 1.65 10.92
CA ASP A 170 -3.00 0.93 11.36
C ASP A 170 -4.14 1.86 11.81
N GLU A 171 -3.81 3.09 12.19
CA GLU A 171 -4.78 4.12 12.56
C GLU A 171 -4.86 5.33 11.60
N GLY A 172 -4.35 5.17 10.37
CA GLY A 172 -4.53 6.13 9.27
C GLY A 172 -3.50 7.26 9.15
N CYS A 173 -2.43 7.27 9.95
CA CYS A 173 -1.38 8.32 9.94
C CYS A 173 -1.89 9.76 10.17
N ASP A 174 -3.03 9.94 10.84
CA ASP A 174 -3.56 11.25 11.23
C ASP A 174 -2.83 11.80 12.47
N PHE A 175 -3.14 13.04 12.88
CA PHE A 175 -2.71 13.58 14.18
C PHE A 175 -3.70 13.20 15.29
N ASP A 176 -3.17 12.87 16.47
CA ASP A 176 -3.94 12.57 17.68
C ASP A 176 -5.01 13.64 18.01
N PHE A 177 -4.68 14.91 17.83
CA PHE A 177 -5.54 16.07 18.08
C PHE A 177 -6.49 16.45 16.92
N CYS A 178 -6.37 15.80 15.76
CA CYS A 178 -7.23 16.07 14.58
C CYS A 178 -8.45 15.15 14.47
N ARG A 179 -8.51 14.08 15.28
CA ARG A 179 -9.65 13.16 15.32
C ARG A 179 -10.90 13.84 15.88
N LEU A 180 -12.02 13.61 15.21
CA LEU A 180 -13.38 14.06 15.57
C LEU A 180 -14.13 12.99 16.38
#